data_AF-A0A8E2F0A9-F1
#
_entry.id   AF-A0A8E2F0A9-F1
#
_cell.length_a   1.000
_cell.length_b   1.000
_cell.length_c   1.000
_cell.angle_alpha   90.00
_cell.angle_beta   90.00
_cell.angle_gamma   90.00
#
_symmetry.space_group_name_H-M   'P 1'
#
loop_
_entity.id
_entity.type
_entity.pdbx_description
1 polymer ?
#
loop_
_entity_poly.entity_id
_entity_poly.type
_entity_poly.pdbx_seq_one_letter_code
_entity_poly.pdbx_strand_id
1 'polypeptide(L)'
;MSLITDNLRQQLYNEAVSNYEHASLSFWTYIFKVYFSETYFFYDREKPASEQADPLRRVDGQVKYFEEGSFRTRVLCFHEAKKTYASDDDMRVVEGQAFEACATYCGNSNLTHVFAITTIGTRARTWKYIANQLQPLSGSSGLLNRGAYIDANSTAASQISDSFNHMKQFPPSQIAGTGNSNIAVTSPMSLGYTVPSTSASTSQSSEFTAAQMDGNWHFSNSDAKYYRYDSGKKDWEFAT
;
A
#
# COMPACT_ATOMS: atom_id res chain seq x y z
N MET A 1 18.43 -2.43 11.82
CA MET A 1 18.34 -3.82 12.37
C MET A 1 17.76 -4.72 11.30
N SER A 2 18.24 -5.95 11.15
CA SER A 2 17.70 -6.92 10.17
C SER A 2 16.30 -7.40 10.58
N LEU A 3 15.43 -7.74 9.61
CA LEU A 3 14.16 -8.42 9.87
C LEU A 3 14.35 -9.93 10.14
N ILE A 4 15.54 -10.45 9.83
CA ILE A 4 15.92 -11.85 9.97
C ILE A 4 16.53 -12.06 11.37
N THR A 5 15.66 -12.31 12.35
CA THR A 5 16.06 -12.37 13.78
C THR A 5 16.00 -13.76 14.39
N ASP A 6 15.55 -14.77 13.64
CA ASP A 6 15.43 -16.15 14.09
C ASP A 6 15.72 -17.15 12.96
N ASN A 7 15.90 -18.43 13.33
CA ASN A 7 16.28 -19.50 12.38
C ASN A 7 15.22 -19.74 11.30
N LEU A 8 13.94 -19.58 11.62
CA LEU A 8 12.87 -19.80 10.65
C LEU A 8 12.85 -18.68 9.60
N ARG A 9 12.99 -17.42 10.02
CA ARG A 9 13.14 -16.30 9.09
C ARG A 9 14.39 -16.44 8.23
N GLN A 10 15.50 -16.93 8.80
CA GLN A 10 16.72 -17.16 8.03
C GLN A 10 16.51 -18.24 6.97
N GLN A 11 15.82 -19.33 7.31
CA GLN A 11 15.49 -20.38 6.35
C GLN A 11 14.59 -19.83 5.22
N LEU A 12 13.50 -19.15 5.55
CA LEU A 12 12.59 -18.57 4.55
C LEU A 12 13.26 -17.50 3.69
N TYR A 13 14.17 -16.70 4.26
CA TYR A 13 14.97 -15.75 3.49
C TYR A 13 15.86 -16.49 2.49
N ASN A 14 16.57 -17.54 2.92
CA ASN A 14 17.43 -18.32 2.02
C ASN A 14 16.62 -18.96 0.87
N GLU A 15 15.40 -19.44 1.16
CA GLU A 15 14.47 -19.93 0.13
C GLU A 15 14.02 -18.80 -0.82
N ALA A 16 13.69 -17.62 -0.29
CA ALA A 16 13.26 -16.46 -1.07
C ALA A 16 14.36 -15.83 -1.93
N VAL A 17 15.63 -16.02 -1.59
CA VAL A 17 16.78 -15.64 -2.44
C VAL A 17 16.82 -16.49 -3.73
N SER A 18 16.14 -17.65 -3.76
CA SER A 18 15.98 -18.43 -5.00
C SER A 18 15.14 -17.70 -6.07
N ASN A 19 15.07 -18.28 -7.27
CA ASN A 19 14.39 -17.66 -8.41
C ASN A 19 12.85 -17.82 -8.41
N TYR A 20 12.28 -18.40 -7.35
CA TYR A 20 10.87 -18.74 -7.31
C TYR A 20 10.04 -17.67 -6.59
N GLU A 21 9.06 -17.11 -7.31
CA GLU A 21 8.15 -16.08 -6.78
C GLU A 21 7.37 -16.54 -5.55
N HIS A 22 6.93 -17.80 -5.53
CA HIS A 22 6.20 -18.35 -4.39
C HIS A 22 7.05 -18.42 -3.11
N ALA A 23 8.37 -18.54 -3.23
CA ALA A 23 9.27 -18.53 -2.09
C ALA A 23 9.37 -17.12 -1.49
N SER A 24 9.51 -16.10 -2.34
CA SER A 24 9.46 -14.69 -1.92
C SER A 24 8.13 -14.33 -1.26
N LEU A 25 6.99 -14.75 -1.85
CA LEU A 25 5.66 -14.54 -1.27
C LEU A 25 5.50 -15.23 0.09
N SER A 26 6.01 -16.45 0.24
CA SER A 26 5.95 -17.20 1.50
C SER A 26 6.77 -16.52 2.60
N PHE A 27 7.96 -16.03 2.25
CA PHE A 27 8.80 -15.23 3.14
C PHE A 27 8.08 -13.97 3.62
N TRP A 28 7.55 -13.14 2.71
CA TRP A 28 6.86 -11.91 3.08
C TRP A 28 5.56 -12.17 3.85
N THR A 29 4.80 -13.20 3.49
CA THR A 29 3.62 -13.64 4.25
C THR A 29 3.98 -13.94 5.71
N TYR A 30 5.10 -14.64 5.94
CA TYR A 30 5.58 -14.92 7.29
C TYR A 30 6.03 -13.65 8.02
N ILE A 31 6.75 -12.75 7.35
CA ILE A 31 7.13 -11.44 7.93
C ILE A 31 5.89 -10.65 8.36
N PHE A 32 4.84 -10.58 7.54
CA PHE A 32 3.60 -9.88 7.91
C PHE A 32 2.93 -10.53 9.12
N LYS A 33 2.87 -11.87 9.17
CA LYS A 33 2.33 -12.59 10.34
C LYS A 33 3.07 -12.24 11.64
N VAL A 34 4.37 -12.01 11.58
CA VAL A 34 5.18 -11.62 12.73
C VAL A 34 4.92 -10.17 13.13
N TYR A 35 4.94 -9.24 12.18
CA TYR A 35 4.89 -7.79 12.47
C TYR A 35 3.47 -7.27 12.73
N PHE A 36 2.46 -7.99 12.24
CA PHE A 36 1.03 -7.77 12.46
C PHE A 36 0.43 -8.97 13.21
N SER A 37 1.08 -9.35 14.32
CA SER A 37 0.71 -10.53 15.12
C SER A 37 -0.50 -10.32 16.04
N GLU A 38 -0.91 -9.06 16.23
CA GLU A 38 -2.04 -8.72 17.09
C GLU A 38 -3.34 -9.33 16.52
N THR A 39 -4.23 -9.79 17.38
CA THR A 39 -5.40 -10.62 17.00
C THR A 39 -6.43 -9.91 16.13
N TYR A 40 -6.35 -8.58 16.04
CA TYR A 40 -7.21 -7.76 15.20
C TYR A 40 -6.61 -7.49 13.81
N PHE A 41 -5.37 -7.91 13.55
CA PHE A 41 -4.77 -7.94 12.22
C PHE A 41 -4.84 -9.32 11.61
N PHE A 42 -4.96 -9.37 10.28
CA PHE A 42 -4.84 -10.61 9.51
C PHE A 42 -4.41 -10.33 8.08
N TYR A 43 -3.83 -11.34 7.44
CA TYR A 43 -3.32 -11.25 6.09
C TYR A 43 -4.16 -12.14 5.16
N ASP A 44 -4.80 -11.53 4.16
CA ASP A 44 -5.54 -12.23 3.12
C ASP A 44 -4.71 -12.24 1.82
N ARG A 45 -4.64 -13.40 1.15
CA ARG A 45 -4.05 -13.50 -0.19
C ARG A 45 -5.13 -13.50 -1.26
N GLU A 46 -4.77 -13.02 -2.45
CA GLU A 46 -5.57 -13.17 -3.67
C GLU A 46 -7.02 -12.70 -3.47
N LYS A 47 -7.15 -11.48 -2.95
CA LYS A 47 -8.44 -10.78 -2.79
C LYS A 47 -8.52 -9.59 -3.74
N PRO A 48 -9.73 -9.17 -4.14
CA PRO A 48 -9.88 -7.93 -4.88
C PRO A 48 -9.56 -6.73 -4.01
N ALA A 49 -9.02 -5.68 -4.64
CA ALA A 49 -8.81 -4.39 -3.97
C ALA A 49 -10.15 -3.72 -3.60
N SER A 50 -11.20 -3.97 -4.39
CA SER A 50 -12.59 -3.63 -4.07
C SER A 50 -13.53 -4.68 -4.67
N GLU A 51 -14.35 -5.30 -3.83
CA GLU A 51 -15.40 -6.24 -4.28
C GLU A 51 -16.48 -5.56 -5.15
N GLN A 52 -16.63 -4.23 -5.03
CA GLN A 52 -17.66 -3.47 -5.74
C GLN A 52 -17.17 -2.93 -7.08
N ALA A 53 -15.96 -2.36 -7.11
CA ALA A 53 -15.45 -1.71 -8.32
C ALA A 53 -14.70 -2.67 -9.23
N ASP A 54 -13.89 -3.57 -8.67
CA ASP A 54 -13.05 -4.48 -9.45
C ASP A 54 -13.02 -5.88 -8.81
N PRO A 55 -14.13 -6.63 -8.91
CA PRO A 55 -14.26 -7.95 -8.30
C PRO A 55 -13.46 -9.04 -9.00
N LEU A 56 -12.70 -8.76 -10.07
CA LEU A 56 -11.91 -9.76 -10.82
C LEU A 56 -10.41 -9.58 -10.65
N ARG A 57 -9.90 -8.35 -10.55
CA ARG A 57 -8.50 -8.12 -10.23
C ARG A 57 -8.21 -8.60 -8.82
N ARG A 58 -7.04 -9.20 -8.63
CA ARG A 58 -6.57 -9.69 -7.33
C ARG A 58 -5.22 -9.05 -7.04
N VAL A 59 -5.05 -8.63 -5.80
CA VAL A 59 -3.72 -8.28 -5.27
C VAL A 59 -3.03 -9.54 -4.76
N ASP A 60 -1.70 -9.54 -4.72
CA ASP A 60 -0.95 -10.69 -4.17
C ASP A 60 -1.28 -10.93 -2.69
N GLY A 61 -1.50 -9.85 -1.94
CA GLY A 61 -2.12 -9.92 -0.63
C GLY A 61 -2.50 -8.57 -0.02
N GLN A 62 -3.11 -8.63 1.15
CA GLN A 62 -3.51 -7.45 1.90
C GLN A 62 -3.44 -7.72 3.40
N VAL A 63 -2.87 -6.78 4.15
CA VAL A 63 -3.02 -6.75 5.61
C VAL A 63 -4.29 -5.99 5.93
N LYS A 64 -5.14 -6.60 6.72
CA LYS A 64 -6.42 -6.03 7.16
C LYS A 64 -6.43 -5.90 8.67
N TYR A 65 -7.29 -5.01 9.15
CA TYR A 65 -7.51 -4.82 10.55
C TYR A 65 -9.00 -4.69 10.88
N PHE A 66 -9.37 -5.15 12.06
CA PHE A 66 -10.70 -4.92 12.62
C PHE A 66 -10.74 -3.54 13.28
N GLU A 67 -11.60 -2.66 12.77
CA GLU A 67 -11.79 -1.30 13.30
C GLU A 67 -12.62 -1.35 14.58
N GLU A 68 -12.02 -0.90 15.68
CA GLU A 68 -12.67 -0.88 16.99
C GLU A 68 -13.93 -0.02 16.94
N GLY A 69 -15.02 -0.52 17.56
CA GLY A 69 -16.29 0.20 17.66
C GLY A 69 -17.17 0.21 16.41
N SER A 70 -16.66 -0.18 15.23
CA SER A 70 -17.46 -0.17 13.98
C SER A 70 -17.88 -1.56 13.50
N PHE A 71 -17.37 -2.64 14.09
CA PHE A 71 -17.52 -4.02 13.61
C PHE A 71 -17.12 -4.23 12.13
N ARG A 72 -16.28 -3.33 11.58
CA ARG A 72 -15.84 -3.39 10.18
C ARG A 72 -14.41 -3.89 10.12
N THR A 73 -14.11 -4.60 9.04
CA THR A 73 -12.73 -4.85 8.63
C THR A 73 -12.34 -3.85 7.55
N ARG A 74 -11.14 -3.28 7.65
CA ARG A 74 -10.55 -2.43 6.62
C ARG A 74 -9.21 -2.96 6.16
N VAL A 75 -8.79 -2.55 4.97
CA VAL A 75 -7.43 -2.80 4.48
C VAL A 75 -6.51 -1.78 5.14
N LEU A 76 -5.47 -2.28 5.81
CA LEU A 76 -4.36 -1.46 6.29
C LEU A 76 -3.39 -1.18 5.15
N CYS A 77 -2.91 -2.24 4.49
CA CYS A 77 -2.00 -2.13 3.36
C CYS A 77 -2.24 -3.20 2.30
N PHE A 78 -2.06 -2.83 1.03
CA PHE A 78 -1.93 -3.78 -0.07
C PHE A 78 -0.49 -4.28 -0.19
N HIS A 79 -0.32 -5.51 -0.64
CA HIS A 79 0.97 -6.11 -0.94
C HIS A 79 0.96 -6.61 -2.39
N GLU A 80 1.90 -6.11 -3.17
CA GLU A 80 2.19 -6.59 -4.53
C GLU A 80 3.66 -7.02 -4.60
N ALA A 81 3.92 -8.12 -5.28
CA ALA A 81 5.19 -8.81 -5.26
C ALA A 81 5.67 -9.19 -6.66
N LYS A 82 7.00 -9.27 -6.80
CA LYS A 82 7.67 -9.91 -7.93
C LYS A 82 8.85 -10.74 -7.43
N LYS A 83 9.29 -11.70 -8.26
CA LYS A 83 10.47 -12.54 -8.01
C LYS A 83 11.78 -11.74 -7.91
N THR A 84 12.80 -12.32 -7.29
CA THR A 84 14.11 -11.70 -7.00
C THR A 84 14.82 -11.04 -8.20
N TYR A 85 14.70 -11.64 -9.39
CA TYR A 85 15.36 -11.16 -10.62
C TYR A 85 14.40 -10.45 -11.58
N ALA A 86 13.31 -9.91 -11.03
CA ALA A 86 12.38 -9.06 -11.75
C ALA A 86 13.12 -7.90 -12.46
N SER A 87 12.78 -7.64 -13.72
CA SER A 87 13.35 -6.53 -14.50
C SER A 87 12.91 -5.17 -13.96
N ASP A 88 13.48 -4.08 -14.45
CA ASP A 88 12.99 -2.73 -14.08
C ASP A 88 11.56 -2.49 -14.59
N ASP A 89 11.15 -3.17 -15.66
CA ASP A 89 9.76 -3.18 -16.11
C ASP A 89 8.86 -3.92 -15.13
N ASP A 90 9.29 -5.06 -14.58
CA ASP A 90 8.53 -5.77 -13.54
C ASP A 90 8.40 -4.93 -12.25
N MET A 91 9.46 -4.20 -11.88
CA MET A 91 9.42 -3.24 -10.76
C MET A 91 8.41 -2.11 -11.04
N ARG A 92 8.42 -1.58 -12.26
CA ARG A 92 7.45 -0.58 -12.71
C ARG A 92 6.02 -1.10 -12.58
N VAL A 93 5.81 -2.34 -13.01
CA VAL A 93 4.50 -3.01 -12.93
C VAL A 93 4.07 -3.18 -11.47
N VAL A 94 4.95 -3.65 -10.56
CA VAL A 94 4.55 -3.89 -9.16
C VAL A 94 4.18 -2.60 -8.43
N GLU A 95 4.89 -1.50 -8.68
CA GLU A 95 4.54 -0.18 -8.12
C GLU A 95 3.23 0.37 -8.72
N GLY A 96 2.99 0.18 -10.02
CA GLY A 96 1.73 0.55 -10.68
C GLY A 96 0.54 -0.25 -10.15
N GLN A 97 0.70 -1.56 -9.98
CA GLN A 97 -0.34 -2.43 -9.43
C GLN A 97 -0.71 -2.02 -8.00
N ALA A 98 0.29 -1.70 -7.18
CA ALA A 98 0.08 -1.21 -5.82
C ALA A 98 -0.65 0.14 -5.81
N PHE A 99 -0.28 1.05 -6.71
CA PHE A 99 -0.95 2.34 -6.88
C PHE A 99 -2.43 2.14 -7.20
N GLU A 100 -2.75 1.31 -8.20
CA GLU A 100 -4.13 1.05 -8.62
C GLU A 100 -4.95 0.43 -7.51
N ALA A 101 -4.41 -0.57 -6.80
CA ALA A 101 -5.11 -1.19 -5.68
C ALA A 101 -5.47 -0.15 -4.61
N CYS A 102 -4.53 0.74 -4.26
CA CYS A 102 -4.78 1.82 -3.33
C CYS A 102 -5.82 2.81 -3.84
N ALA A 103 -5.71 3.23 -5.10
CA ALA A 103 -6.58 4.22 -5.70
C ALA A 103 -8.02 3.72 -5.81
N THR A 104 -8.21 2.49 -6.30
CA THR A 104 -9.48 1.81 -6.35
C THR A 104 -10.07 1.66 -4.95
N TYR A 105 -9.29 1.25 -3.96
CA TYR A 105 -9.80 1.11 -2.59
C TYR A 105 -10.23 2.44 -1.98
N CYS A 106 -9.39 3.48 -2.03
CA CYS A 106 -9.70 4.79 -1.47
C CYS A 106 -10.91 5.43 -2.15
N GLY A 107 -11.01 5.34 -3.48
CA GLY A 107 -12.13 5.87 -4.25
C GLY A 107 -13.48 5.24 -3.88
N ASN A 108 -13.49 3.97 -3.43
CA ASN A 108 -14.71 3.25 -3.06
C ASN A 108 -15.03 3.26 -1.56
N SER A 109 -14.07 3.61 -0.70
CA SER A 109 -14.21 3.49 0.76
C SER A 109 -14.30 4.84 1.50
N ASN A 110 -14.23 5.97 0.78
CA ASN A 110 -14.15 7.34 1.32
C ASN A 110 -12.99 7.49 2.33
N LEU A 111 -11.86 6.84 2.04
CA LEU A 111 -10.64 6.95 2.82
C LEU A 111 -9.67 7.91 2.13
N THR A 112 -8.98 8.75 2.92
CA THR A 112 -8.00 9.71 2.40
C THR A 112 -6.67 9.09 2.04
N HIS A 113 -6.37 7.95 2.64
CA HIS A 113 -5.13 7.23 2.43
C HIS A 113 -5.32 5.74 2.68
N VAL A 114 -4.38 4.95 2.18
CA VAL A 114 -4.15 3.55 2.51
C VAL A 114 -2.66 3.28 2.31
N PHE A 115 -2.12 2.21 2.89
CA PHE A 115 -0.71 1.89 2.68
C PHE A 115 -0.53 0.85 1.56
N ALA A 116 0.69 0.77 1.05
CA ALA A 116 1.10 -0.32 0.17
C ALA A 116 2.49 -0.82 0.53
N ILE A 117 2.76 -2.05 0.14
CA ILE A 117 4.06 -2.70 0.24
C ILE A 117 4.32 -3.32 -1.12
N THR A 118 5.45 -2.98 -1.72
CA THR A 118 5.90 -3.61 -2.96
C THR A 118 7.14 -4.42 -2.66
N THR A 119 7.20 -5.67 -3.12
CA THR A 119 8.34 -6.55 -2.88
C THR A 119 8.96 -7.07 -4.16
N ILE A 120 10.28 -7.20 -4.17
CA ILE A 120 11.06 -7.83 -5.24
C ILE A 120 12.03 -8.79 -4.59
N GLY A 121 11.72 -10.09 -4.66
CA GLY A 121 12.48 -11.10 -3.93
C GLY A 121 12.42 -10.86 -2.42
N THR A 122 13.59 -10.73 -1.80
CA THR A 122 13.77 -10.42 -0.37
C THR A 122 13.79 -8.93 -0.05
N ARG A 123 13.57 -8.06 -1.04
CA ARG A 123 13.60 -6.61 -0.86
C ARG A 123 12.20 -6.04 -0.84
N ALA A 124 11.99 -5.02 -0.03
CA ALA A 124 10.70 -4.32 0.05
C ALA A 124 10.87 -2.81 -0.03
N ARG A 125 9.75 -2.19 -0.41
CA ARG A 125 9.51 -0.77 -0.24
C ARG A 125 8.10 -0.57 0.27
N THR A 126 7.94 0.36 1.20
CA THR A 126 6.68 0.67 1.87
C THR A 126 6.21 2.05 1.45
N TRP A 127 4.90 2.21 1.36
CA TRP A 127 4.27 3.39 0.77
C TRP A 127 3.05 3.82 1.57
N LYS A 128 2.81 5.13 1.57
CA LYS A 128 1.52 5.74 1.89
C LYS A 128 0.91 6.28 0.61
N TYR A 129 -0.23 5.73 0.22
CA TYR A 129 -1.05 6.32 -0.82
C TYR A 129 -1.86 7.48 -0.23
N ILE A 130 -1.70 8.68 -0.76
CA ILE A 130 -2.48 9.86 -0.33
C ILE A 130 -2.54 10.85 -1.49
N ALA A 131 -3.68 11.54 -1.64
CA ALA A 131 -3.88 12.55 -2.69
C ALA A 131 -3.48 12.05 -4.10
N ASN A 132 -3.87 10.80 -4.43
CA ASN A 132 -3.55 10.13 -5.68
C ASN A 132 -2.05 9.98 -5.99
N GLN A 133 -1.23 9.79 -4.96
CA GLN A 133 0.20 9.56 -5.08
C GLN A 133 0.69 8.51 -4.09
N LEU A 134 1.68 7.71 -4.50
CA LEU A 134 2.45 6.86 -3.57
C LEU A 134 3.63 7.64 -3.01
N GLN A 135 3.61 7.90 -1.71
CA GLN A 135 4.70 8.52 -0.97
C GLN A 135 5.49 7.43 -0.23
N PRO A 136 6.82 7.31 -0.42
CA PRO A 136 7.60 6.27 0.23
C PRO A 136 7.68 6.50 1.74
N LEU A 137 7.45 5.44 2.51
CA LEU A 137 7.71 5.37 3.95
C LEU A 137 9.09 4.76 4.26
N SER A 138 9.66 4.04 3.30
CA SER A 138 11.02 3.51 3.35
C SER A 138 11.75 3.67 2.03
N GLY A 139 13.08 3.66 2.09
CA GLY A 139 13.94 3.92 0.94
C GLY A 139 14.00 5.40 0.56
N SER A 140 14.67 5.71 -0.55
CA SER A 140 14.73 7.09 -1.07
C SER A 140 13.41 7.53 -1.70
N SER A 141 13.25 8.82 -2.02
CA SER A 141 12.09 9.36 -2.74
C SER A 141 12.01 8.88 -4.20
N GLY A 142 10.83 9.03 -4.82
CA GLY A 142 10.59 8.80 -6.25
C GLY A 142 10.20 7.36 -6.62
N LEU A 143 9.45 7.18 -7.69
CA LEU A 143 9.08 5.84 -8.20
C LEU A 143 10.24 5.22 -9.00
N LEU A 144 10.16 3.92 -9.26
CA LEU A 144 11.05 3.17 -10.15
C LEU A 144 12.53 3.19 -9.76
N ASN A 145 12.82 3.32 -8.47
CA ASN A 145 14.18 3.30 -7.98
C ASN A 145 14.48 1.95 -7.33
N ARG A 146 15.10 1.03 -8.09
CA ARG A 146 15.49 -0.28 -7.56
C ARG A 146 16.44 -0.17 -6.36
N GLY A 147 17.28 0.86 -6.33
CA GLY A 147 18.17 1.16 -5.21
C GLY A 147 17.42 1.57 -3.93
N ALA A 148 16.15 1.96 -4.04
CA ALA A 148 15.30 2.28 -2.89
C ALA A 148 14.68 1.04 -2.22
N TYR A 149 14.70 -0.13 -2.88
CA TYR A 149 14.20 -1.37 -2.29
C TYR A 149 15.21 -1.91 -1.28
N ILE A 150 14.77 -2.02 -0.03
CA ILE A 150 15.61 -2.40 1.10
C ILE A 150 15.55 -3.91 1.26
N ASP A 151 16.72 -4.55 1.25
CA ASP A 151 16.82 -5.98 1.55
C ASP A 151 16.47 -6.26 3.02
N ALA A 152 15.62 -7.26 3.25
CA ALA A 152 15.13 -7.62 4.58
C ALA A 152 16.24 -8.04 5.55
N ASN A 153 17.40 -8.49 5.06
CA ASN A 153 18.55 -8.85 5.88
C ASN A 153 19.59 -7.73 6.03
N SER A 154 19.34 -6.55 5.43
CA SER A 154 20.24 -5.41 5.56
C SER A 154 20.06 -4.68 6.90
N THR A 155 21.04 -3.86 7.27
CA THR A 155 20.92 -2.97 8.43
C THR A 155 19.82 -1.92 8.23
N ALA A 156 19.58 -1.49 6.99
CA ALA A 156 18.53 -0.55 6.61
C ALA A 156 17.11 -1.11 6.76
N ALA A 157 16.96 -2.43 6.97
CA ALA A 157 15.66 -3.07 7.12
C ALA A 157 14.86 -2.57 8.34
N SER A 158 15.49 -1.85 9.29
CA SER A 158 14.75 -1.15 10.34
C SER A 158 13.77 -0.10 9.78
N GLN A 159 14.03 0.48 8.61
CA GLN A 159 13.08 1.40 7.99
C GLN A 159 11.76 0.69 7.61
N ILE A 160 11.82 -0.59 7.25
CA ILE A 160 10.64 -1.40 6.95
C ILE A 160 9.87 -1.66 8.26
N SER A 161 10.55 -2.05 9.34
CA SER A 161 9.88 -2.24 10.64
C SER A 161 9.28 -0.95 11.18
N ASP A 162 9.97 0.19 11.02
CA ASP A 162 9.48 1.50 11.42
C ASP A 162 8.25 1.89 10.61
N SER A 163 8.24 1.56 9.31
CA SER A 163 7.06 1.72 8.45
C SER A 163 5.89 0.86 8.92
N PHE A 164 6.10 -0.40 9.28
CA PHE A 164 5.03 -1.25 9.81
C PHE A 164 4.44 -0.69 11.10
N ASN A 165 5.30 -0.21 12.01
CA ASN A 165 4.84 0.47 13.22
C ASN A 165 4.04 1.74 12.90
N HIS A 166 4.48 2.54 11.92
CA HIS A 166 3.74 3.70 11.45
C HIS A 166 2.35 3.31 10.92
N MET A 167 2.25 2.26 10.10
CA MET A 167 0.97 1.78 9.58
C MET A 167 0.01 1.37 10.70
N LYS A 168 0.51 0.70 11.74
CA LYS A 168 -0.29 0.31 12.91
C LYS A 168 -0.74 1.51 13.74
N GLN A 169 0.09 2.54 13.86
CA GLN A 169 -0.21 3.73 14.65
C GLN A 169 -1.18 4.68 13.95
N PHE A 170 -1.15 4.73 12.61
CA PHE A 170 -1.96 5.63 11.79
C PHE A 170 -2.76 4.84 10.75
N PRO A 171 -3.65 3.92 11.16
CA PRO A 171 -4.41 3.11 10.22
C PRO A 171 -5.40 3.98 9.41
N PRO A 172 -5.77 3.55 8.19
CA PRO A 172 -6.75 4.26 7.36
C PRO A 172 -8.14 4.38 8.03
N SER A 173 -8.50 5.57 8.51
CA SER A 173 -9.81 5.85 9.09
C SER A 173 -10.69 6.69 8.15
N GLN A 174 -12.01 6.58 8.27
CA GLN A 174 -12.92 7.49 7.56
C GLN A 174 -12.71 8.92 8.05
N ILE A 175 -12.88 9.88 7.15
CA ILE A 175 -12.98 11.29 7.51
C ILE A 175 -14.22 11.42 8.38
N ALA A 176 -14.04 11.61 9.69
CA ALA A 176 -15.10 12.21 10.49
C ALA A 176 -15.33 13.60 9.88
N GLY A 177 -16.55 13.87 9.41
CA GLY A 177 -16.90 15.19 8.89
C GLY A 177 -16.42 16.26 9.87
N THR A 178 -15.55 17.15 9.39
CA THR A 178 -15.00 18.33 10.10
C THR A 178 -14.21 18.08 11.39
N GLY A 179 -12.88 18.11 11.26
CA GLY A 179 -11.94 18.32 12.37
C GLY A 179 -10.60 17.61 12.14
N ASN A 180 -9.55 18.37 11.82
CA ASN A 180 -8.15 17.92 11.62
C ASN A 180 -7.77 16.64 12.40
N SER A 181 -7.61 15.52 11.71
CA SER A 181 -7.21 14.24 12.32
C SER A 181 -5.74 13.90 12.03
N ASN A 182 -4.85 14.47 12.85
CA ASN A 182 -3.51 13.94 13.14
C ASN A 182 -3.49 13.26 14.53
N ILE A 183 -4.62 12.69 14.96
CA ILE A 183 -4.72 12.08 16.29
C ILE A 183 -4.21 10.65 16.23
N ALA A 184 -3.04 10.43 16.83
CA ALA A 184 -2.54 9.10 17.11
C ALA A 184 -3.56 8.35 17.98
N VAL A 185 -3.86 7.09 17.66
CA VAL A 185 -4.72 6.25 18.49
C VAL A 185 -3.98 5.93 19.78
N THR A 186 -4.26 6.67 20.86
CA THR A 186 -3.95 6.25 22.23
C THR A 186 -5.18 5.57 22.80
N SER A 187 -5.17 4.25 22.98
CA SER A 187 -6.11 3.58 23.91
C SER A 187 -5.86 4.13 25.32
N PRO A 188 -6.92 4.43 26.12
CA PRO A 188 -7.78 3.39 26.65
C PRO A 188 -9.29 3.66 26.50
N MET A 189 -10.04 2.57 26.61
CA MET A 189 -11.50 2.47 26.66
C MET A 189 -12.20 3.67 27.34
N SER A 190 -13.13 4.31 26.62
CA SER A 190 -14.26 5.01 27.24
C SER A 190 -15.41 5.15 26.25
N LEU A 191 -16.57 4.58 26.60
CA LEU A 191 -17.82 4.69 25.87
C LEU A 191 -18.42 6.09 26.06
N GLY A 192 -18.60 6.83 24.97
CA GLY A 192 -19.32 8.09 24.96
C GLY A 192 -19.80 8.45 23.55
N TYR A 193 -21.04 8.12 23.22
CA TYR A 193 -21.70 8.50 21.97
C TYR A 193 -22.09 9.98 21.97
N THR A 194 -21.79 10.71 20.90
CA THR A 194 -22.60 11.86 20.48
C THR A 194 -22.45 12.11 18.96
N VAL A 195 -23.58 12.34 18.27
CA VAL A 195 -23.73 12.65 16.83
C VAL A 195 -24.12 14.14 16.72
N PRO A 196 -23.65 14.91 15.70
CA PRO A 196 -24.63 15.39 14.70
C PRO A 196 -24.12 15.75 13.27
N SER A 197 -25.04 15.53 12.32
CA SER A 197 -25.48 16.33 11.14
C SER A 197 -24.55 16.83 10.03
N THR A 198 -25.04 16.58 8.81
CA THR A 198 -24.58 16.88 7.45
C THR A 198 -24.66 18.35 7.01
N SER A 199 -23.73 18.77 6.15
CA SER A 199 -23.97 19.74 5.07
C SER A 199 -23.00 19.54 3.90
N ALA A 200 -23.49 19.78 2.68
CA ALA A 200 -22.86 19.47 1.41
C ALA A 200 -22.21 20.69 0.76
N SER A 201 -21.17 20.50 -0.06
CA SER A 201 -20.84 21.42 -1.16
C SER A 201 -19.96 20.79 -2.26
N THR A 202 -20.59 20.63 -3.41
CA THR A 202 -20.20 20.90 -4.81
C THR A 202 -18.72 20.87 -5.23
N SER A 203 -18.48 20.06 -6.25
CA SER A 203 -17.28 19.86 -7.07
C SER A 203 -17.01 21.01 -8.06
N GLN A 204 -15.73 21.32 -8.28
CA GLN A 204 -15.25 22.07 -9.45
C GLN A 204 -14.18 21.25 -10.19
N SER A 205 -14.47 21.00 -11.46
CA SER A 205 -13.57 20.43 -12.47
C SER A 205 -12.60 21.50 -12.98
N SER A 206 -11.32 21.19 -13.00
CA SER A 206 -10.33 21.95 -13.76
C SER A 206 -9.60 21.01 -14.71
N GLU A 207 -9.93 21.12 -16.00
CA GLU A 207 -9.13 20.64 -17.11
C GLU A 207 -7.74 21.30 -17.07
N PHE A 208 -6.68 20.51 -17.28
CA PHE A 208 -5.36 21.07 -17.55
C PHE A 208 -4.64 20.35 -18.70
N THR A 209 -3.99 21.21 -19.48
CA THR A 209 -3.27 21.02 -20.73
C THR A 209 -1.95 20.26 -20.60
N ALA A 210 -1.50 19.75 -21.73
CA ALA A 210 -0.38 18.85 -21.94
C ALA A 210 0.99 19.29 -21.38
N ALA A 211 1.76 18.25 -21.01
CA ALA A 211 3.21 18.19 -20.72
C ALA A 211 3.65 18.50 -19.27
N GLN A 212 3.49 17.53 -18.37
CA GLN A 212 4.31 17.41 -17.16
C GLN A 212 5.10 16.09 -17.19
N MET A 213 6.43 16.20 -17.26
CA MET A 213 7.41 15.12 -17.06
C MET A 213 7.62 14.88 -15.56
N ASP A 214 6.57 14.57 -14.81
CA ASP A 214 6.65 14.49 -13.35
C ASP A 214 6.84 13.08 -12.81
N GLY A 215 6.74 12.05 -13.68
CA GLY A 215 6.79 10.65 -13.27
C GLY A 215 5.62 10.23 -12.36
N ASN A 216 4.61 11.09 -12.21
CA ASN A 216 3.43 10.82 -11.40
C ASN A 216 2.39 10.04 -12.22
N TRP A 217 1.53 9.31 -11.50
CA TRP A 217 0.35 8.70 -12.08
C TRP A 217 -0.75 9.74 -12.24
N HIS A 218 -1.38 9.75 -13.40
CA HIS A 218 -2.48 10.62 -13.81
C HIS A 218 -3.71 9.75 -14.04
N PHE A 219 -4.89 10.19 -13.59
CA PHE A 219 -6.14 9.48 -13.87
C PHE A 219 -6.81 10.05 -15.12
N SER A 220 -7.12 9.19 -16.09
CA SER A 220 -7.95 9.53 -17.25
C SER A 220 -9.41 9.26 -16.92
N ASN A 221 -10.19 10.34 -16.74
CA ASN A 221 -11.64 10.22 -16.53
C ASN A 221 -12.36 9.62 -17.75
N SER A 222 -11.88 9.87 -18.98
CA SER A 222 -12.50 9.35 -20.19
C SER A 222 -12.29 7.84 -20.35
N ASP A 223 -11.12 7.36 -19.93
CA ASP A 223 -10.72 5.98 -20.15
C ASP A 223 -10.89 5.10 -18.92
N ALA A 224 -11.25 5.70 -17.77
CA ALA A 224 -11.24 5.08 -16.44
C ALA A 224 -9.92 4.33 -16.19
N LYS A 225 -8.80 5.00 -16.53
CA LYS A 225 -7.47 4.40 -16.49
C LYS A 225 -6.47 5.31 -15.83
N TYR A 226 -5.54 4.72 -15.09
CA TYR A 226 -4.35 5.44 -14.65
C TYR A 226 -3.28 5.36 -15.73
N TYR A 227 -2.65 6.48 -16.02
CA TYR A 227 -1.58 6.58 -16.98
C TYR A 227 -0.44 7.42 -16.45
N ARG A 228 0.71 7.36 -17.09
CA ARG A 228 1.80 8.30 -16.79
C ARG A 228 2.64 8.57 -18.00
N TYR A 229 3.42 9.64 -17.90
CA TYR A 229 4.37 10.02 -18.91
C TYR A 229 5.76 9.48 -18.55
N ASP A 230 6.39 8.76 -19.47
CA ASP A 230 7.83 8.52 -19.46
C ASP A 230 8.45 9.34 -20.59
N SER A 231 9.44 10.17 -20.25
CA SER A 231 10.20 10.97 -21.22
C SER A 231 9.31 11.78 -22.18
N GLY A 232 8.18 12.30 -21.68
CA GLY A 232 7.24 13.15 -22.44
C GLY A 232 6.23 12.40 -23.30
N LYS A 233 6.17 11.07 -23.27
CA LYS A 233 5.17 10.26 -23.98
C LYS A 233 4.21 9.60 -23.00
N LYS A 234 2.91 9.59 -23.30
CA LYS A 234 1.91 8.80 -22.56
C LYS A 234 2.29 7.34 -22.82
N ASP A 235 2.83 6.70 -21.81
CA ASP A 235 3.57 5.44 -22.04
C ASP A 235 2.80 4.24 -21.48
N TRP A 236 1.99 4.44 -20.45
CA TRP A 236 1.35 3.33 -19.74
C TRP A 236 -0.09 3.65 -19.38
N GLU A 237 -0.98 2.68 -19.49
CA GLU A 237 -2.36 2.78 -19.06
C GLU A 237 -2.77 1.51 -18.30
N PHE A 238 -3.47 1.66 -17.18
CA PHE A 238 -4.01 0.57 -16.39
C PHE A 238 -5.49 0.79 -16.13
N ALA A 239 -6.31 -0.23 -16.35
CA ALA A 239 -7.75 -0.16 -16.19
C ALA A 239 -8.17 -0.27 -14.72
N THR A 240 -9.18 0.52 -14.34
CA THR A 240 -9.97 0.32 -13.11
C THR A 240 -10.94 -0.83 -13.23
#